data_AF-A0A9P0PHU3-F1
#
_entry.id   AF-A0A9P0PHU3-F1
#
_cell.length_a   1.000
_cell.length_b   1.000
_cell.length_c   1.000
_cell.angle_alpha   90.00
_cell.angle_beta   90.00
_cell.angle_gamma   90.00
#
_symmetry.space_group_name_H-M   'P 1'
#
loop_
_entity.id
_entity.type
_entity.pdbx_description
1 polymer ?
#
loop_
_entity_poly.entity_id
_entity_poly.type
_entity_poly.pdbx_seq_one_letter_code
_entity_poly.pdbx_strand_id
1 'polypeptide(L)'
;MHIEKGGENVKLKEVTKLRGVYSHKLYQVAEMCNIFEKRVFIREADYVLKEYQNLVVEVFRHGYDERKMSDVWTFPAALMYSLSIITMIGYGNMVPKTAYGKLATVIYALFGIPLYILYFLNVGDALAEGFRWIYR
;
A
#
# COMPACT_ATOMS: atom_id res chain seq x y z
N MET A 1 -3.26 -10.74 -11.98
CA MET A 1 -3.87 -10.34 -10.69
C MET A 1 -3.83 -11.42 -9.61
N HIS A 2 -4.06 -12.69 -9.94
CA HIS A 2 -3.98 -13.80 -8.97
C HIS A 2 -2.55 -14.02 -8.41
N ILE A 3 -1.53 -13.60 -9.16
CA ILE A 3 -0.10 -13.77 -8.85
C ILE A 3 0.34 -12.94 -7.62
N GLU A 4 -0.21 -11.73 -7.43
CA GLU A 4 0.13 -10.89 -6.26
C GLU A 4 -0.71 -11.23 -5.01
N LYS A 5 -1.88 -11.87 -5.18
CA LYS A 5 -2.77 -12.20 -4.05
C LYS A 5 -2.18 -13.23 -3.09
N GLY A 6 -1.28 -14.10 -3.57
CA GLY A 6 -0.59 -15.11 -2.76
C GLY A 6 0.65 -14.61 -2.00
N GLY A 7 1.05 -13.36 -2.21
CA GLY A 7 2.19 -12.78 -1.51
C GLY A 7 1.87 -12.54 -0.03
N GLU A 8 2.51 -13.30 0.87
CA GLU A 8 2.34 -13.13 2.30
C GLU A 8 2.86 -11.76 2.75
N ASN A 9 2.02 -10.95 3.41
CA ASN A 9 2.42 -9.63 3.88
C ASN A 9 3.18 -9.78 5.21
N VAL A 10 4.47 -10.12 5.11
CA VAL A 10 5.38 -10.36 6.24
C VAL A 10 5.31 -9.23 7.27
N LYS A 11 5.24 -7.97 6.81
CA LYS A 11 5.13 -6.78 7.66
C LYS A 11 3.81 -6.72 8.44
N LEU A 12 2.71 -7.18 7.85
CA LEU A 12 1.40 -7.26 8.52
C LEU A 12 1.45 -8.24 9.71
N LYS A 13 2.07 -9.40 9.50
CA LYS A 13 2.27 -10.39 10.56
C LYS A 13 3.16 -9.85 11.67
N GLU A 14 4.24 -9.16 11.31
CA GLU A 14 5.17 -8.54 12.24
C GLU A 14 4.49 -7.50 13.13
N VAL A 15 3.71 -6.57 12.57
CA VAL A 15 2.96 -5.57 13.35
C VAL A 15 1.89 -6.22 14.22
N THR A 16 1.20 -7.25 13.72
CA THR A 16 0.21 -7.98 14.52
C THR A 16 0.86 -8.67 15.72
N LYS A 17 2.07 -9.23 15.53
CA LYS A 17 2.86 -9.83 16.62
C LYS A 17 3.32 -8.77 17.61
N LEU A 18 3.88 -7.66 17.14
CA LEU A 18 4.30 -6.53 17.98
C LEU A 18 3.12 -6.03 18.84
N ARG A 19 1.97 -5.80 18.22
CA ARG A 19 0.75 -5.37 18.92
C ARG A 19 0.38 -6.35 20.05
N GLY A 20 0.45 -7.65 19.81
CA GLY A 20 0.19 -8.67 20.84
C GLY A 20 1.16 -8.60 22.01
N VAL A 21 2.46 -8.46 21.74
CA VAL A 21 3.51 -8.38 22.77
C VAL A 21 3.34 -7.14 23.65
N TYR A 22 3.18 -5.97 23.04
CA TYR A 22 3.06 -4.71 23.79
C TYR A 22 1.72 -4.58 24.52
N SER A 23 0.64 -5.15 23.96
CA SER A 23 -0.63 -5.26 24.70
C SER A 23 -0.49 -6.12 25.94
N HIS A 24 0.28 -7.21 25.88
CA HIS A 24 0.55 -8.05 27.05
C HIS A 24 1.45 -7.35 28.07
N LYS A 25 2.50 -6.65 27.62
CA LYS A 25 3.34 -5.81 28.51
C LYS A 25 2.52 -4.75 29.25
N LEU A 26 1.61 -4.06 28.55
CA LEU A 26 0.72 -3.07 29.17
C LEU A 26 -0.22 -3.69 30.19
N TYR A 27 -0.75 -4.89 29.90
CA TYR A 27 -1.58 -5.63 30.85
C TYR A 27 -0.79 -5.98 32.12
N GLN A 28 0.45 -6.46 31.98
CA GLN A 28 1.32 -6.75 33.12
C GLN A 28 1.62 -5.49 33.95
N VAL A 29 1.86 -4.35 33.31
CA VAL A 29 2.02 -3.06 34.01
C VAL A 29 0.76 -2.70 34.80
N ALA A 30 -0.42 -2.93 34.23
CA ALA A 30 -1.70 -2.69 34.90
C ALA A 30 -1.95 -3.64 36.09
N GLU A 31 -1.47 -4.89 36.03
CA GLU A 31 -1.57 -5.85 37.13
C GLU A 31 -0.55 -5.55 38.25
N MET A 32 0.69 -5.19 37.89
CA MET A 32 1.76 -4.91 38.85
C MET A 32 1.61 -3.55 39.53
N CYS A 33 1.16 -2.54 38.78
CA CYS A 33 0.91 -1.21 39.31
C CYS A 33 -0.57 -1.10 39.68
N ASN A 34 -0.88 -1.27 40.96
CA ASN A 34 -2.23 -1.05 41.48
C ASN A 34 -2.72 0.36 41.04
N ILE A 35 -3.88 0.44 40.38
CA ILE A 35 -4.39 1.65 39.69
C ILE A 35 -4.44 2.89 40.61
N PHE A 36 -4.52 2.66 41.92
CA PHE A 36 -4.53 3.69 42.96
C PHE A 36 -3.25 4.54 42.99
N GLU A 37 -2.08 3.99 42.61
CA GLU A 37 -0.83 4.74 42.53
C GLU A 37 -0.59 5.26 41.10
N LYS A 38 -1.51 6.12 40.66
CA LYS A 38 -1.62 6.67 39.31
C LYS A 38 -0.30 7.18 38.72
N ARG A 39 0.60 7.75 39.53
CA ARG A 39 1.88 8.31 39.05
C ARG A 39 2.83 7.24 38.51
N VAL A 40 2.94 6.11 39.20
CA VAL A 40 3.84 5.01 38.80
C VAL A 40 3.25 4.31 37.58
N PHE A 41 1.96 4.00 37.62
CA PHE A 41 1.26 3.42 36.47
C PHE A 41 1.42 4.24 35.19
N ILE A 42 1.19 5.57 35.25
CA ILE A 42 1.32 6.44 34.08
C ILE A 42 2.76 6.42 33.54
N ARG A 43 3.78 6.47 34.40
CA ARG A 43 5.18 6.48 33.97
C ARG A 43 5.57 5.18 33.24
N GLU A 44 5.22 4.03 33.82
CA GLU A 44 5.56 2.73 33.23
C GLU A 44 4.75 2.47 31.95
N ALA A 45 3.46 2.84 31.93
CA ALA A 45 2.64 2.74 30.74
C ALA A 45 3.15 3.65 29.61
N ASP A 46 3.54 4.90 29.91
CA ASP A 46 4.12 5.83 28.93
C ASP A 46 5.43 5.30 28.35
N TYR A 47 6.28 4.68 29.18
CA TYR A 47 7.51 4.03 28.70
C TYR A 47 7.22 2.92 27.68
N VAL A 48 6.31 2.00 28.01
CA VAL A 48 5.93 0.87 27.13
C VAL A 48 5.26 1.38 25.85
N LEU A 49 4.40 2.39 25.94
CA LEU A 49 3.74 3.00 24.79
C LEU A 49 4.73 3.72 23.86
N LYS A 50 5.69 4.45 24.43
CA LYS A 50 6.71 5.17 23.65
C LYS A 50 7.65 4.22 22.93
N GLU A 51 8.02 3.11 23.56
CA GLU A 51 8.78 2.03 22.93
C GLU A 51 8.00 1.44 21.72
N TYR A 52 6.72 1.10 21.93
CA TYR A 52 5.86 0.60 20.86
C TYR A 52 5.69 1.62 19.73
N GLN A 53 5.47 2.89 20.05
CA GLN A 53 5.30 3.96 19.08
C GLN A 53 6.53 4.09 18.18
N ASN A 54 7.74 4.08 18.74
CA ASN A 54 8.97 4.19 17.96
C ASN A 54 9.12 3.04 16.96
N LEU A 55 8.85 1.81 17.40
CA LEU A 55 8.90 0.62 16.54
C LEU A 55 7.83 0.66 15.43
N VAL A 56 6.61 1.06 15.77
CA VAL A 56 5.51 1.18 14.80
C VAL A 56 5.84 2.25 13.77
N VAL A 57 6.29 3.43 14.19
CA VAL A 57 6.67 4.52 13.28
C VAL A 57 7.77 4.07 12.33
N GLU A 58 8.76 3.31 12.80
CA GLU A 58 9.80 2.73 11.94
C GLU A 58 9.22 1.78 10.88
N VAL A 59 8.30 0.89 11.27
CA VAL A 59 7.64 -0.03 10.34
C VAL A 59 6.79 0.71 9.30
N PHE A 60 6.10 1.79 9.70
CA PHE A 60 5.37 2.66 8.78
C PHE A 60 6.29 3.37 7.79
N ARG A 61 7.44 3.89 8.23
CA ARG A 61 8.44 4.51 7.34
C ARG A 61 8.96 3.54 6.29
N HIS A 62 9.02 2.25 6.61
CA HIS A 62 9.40 1.21 5.66
C HIS A 62 8.26 0.75 4.73
N GLY A 63 7.12 1.45 4.67
CA GLY A 63 6.03 1.15 3.73
C GLY A 63 5.13 0.02 4.19
N TYR A 64 4.71 0.08 5.46
CA TYR A 64 3.63 -0.76 5.98
C TYR A 64 2.28 -0.31 5.41
N ASP A 65 1.53 -1.26 4.86
CA ASP A 65 0.11 -1.08 4.52
C ASP A 65 -0.68 -2.07 5.37
N GLU A 66 -1.64 -1.56 6.13
CA GLU A 66 -2.50 -2.32 7.03
C GLU A 66 -3.47 -3.25 6.29
N ARG A 67 -3.69 -2.97 5.00
CA ARG A 67 -4.64 -3.73 4.18
C ARG A 67 -4.04 -5.07 3.77
N LYS A 68 -4.88 -6.10 3.74
CA LYS A 68 -4.50 -7.39 3.18
C LYS A 68 -4.21 -7.24 1.70
N MET A 69 -3.24 -8.00 1.20
CA MET A 69 -2.89 -7.99 -0.22
C MET A 69 -4.10 -8.30 -1.13
N SER A 70 -5.04 -9.13 -0.65
CA SER A 70 -6.32 -9.43 -1.30
C SER A 70 -7.23 -8.22 -1.49
N ASP A 71 -7.20 -7.30 -0.52
CA ASP A 71 -8.08 -6.13 -0.46
C ASP A 71 -7.45 -4.95 -1.21
N VAL A 72 -6.11 -4.92 -1.26
CA VAL A 72 -5.34 -3.99 -2.09
C VAL A 72 -5.51 -4.35 -3.56
N TRP A 73 -5.29 -5.61 -3.94
CA TRP A 73 -5.43 -6.10 -5.31
C TRP A 73 -6.86 -6.58 -5.59
N THR A 74 -7.80 -5.63 -5.76
CA THR A 74 -9.16 -5.83 -6.30
C THR A 74 -9.24 -5.49 -7.79
N PHE A 75 -10.08 -6.19 -8.57
CA PHE A 75 -10.07 -6.09 -10.04
C PHE A 75 -10.05 -4.65 -10.58
N PRO A 76 -10.92 -3.73 -10.09
CA PRO A 76 -10.86 -2.33 -10.49
C PRO A 76 -9.52 -1.66 -10.17
N ALA A 77 -8.92 -1.96 -9.01
CA ALA A 77 -7.61 -1.43 -8.63
C ALA A 77 -6.48 -1.94 -9.55
N ALA A 78 -6.48 -3.21 -9.95
CA ALA A 78 -5.49 -3.70 -10.92
C ALA A 78 -5.70 -3.13 -12.33
N LEU A 79 -6.95 -2.87 -12.72
CA LEU A 79 -7.24 -2.21 -13.99
C LEU A 79 -6.68 -0.78 -13.97
N MET A 80 -6.95 -0.02 -12.91
CA MET A 80 -6.39 1.32 -12.71
C MET A 80 -4.86 1.31 -12.67
N TYR A 81 -4.27 0.32 -12.00
CA TYR A 81 -2.82 0.13 -11.98
C TYR A 81 -2.27 -0.09 -13.40
N SER A 82 -2.88 -1.00 -14.17
CA SER A 82 -2.46 -1.30 -15.55
C SER A 82 -2.60 -0.06 -16.44
N LEU A 83 -3.72 0.67 -16.33
CA LEU A 83 -3.95 1.92 -17.04
C LEU A 83 -2.86 2.94 -16.69
N SER A 84 -2.53 3.11 -15.40
CA SER A 84 -1.51 4.06 -14.95
C SER A 84 -0.10 3.76 -15.46
N ILE A 85 0.20 2.49 -15.80
CA ILE A 85 1.47 2.09 -16.40
C ILE A 85 1.49 2.49 -17.87
N ILE A 86 0.47 2.13 -18.64
CA ILE A 86 0.45 2.43 -20.09
C ILE A 86 0.36 3.92 -20.37
N THR A 87 -0.34 4.68 -19.52
CA THR A 87 -0.41 6.14 -19.61
C THR A 87 0.81 6.84 -19.00
N MET A 88 1.74 6.08 -18.43
CA MET A 88 2.96 6.58 -17.78
C MET A 88 2.72 7.55 -16.61
N ILE A 89 1.50 7.56 -16.05
CA ILE A 89 1.18 8.38 -14.87
C ILE A 89 1.93 7.82 -13.64
N GLY A 90 1.89 6.50 -13.46
CA GLY A 90 2.67 5.80 -12.43
C GLY A 90 2.48 6.34 -11.00
N TYR A 91 1.25 6.29 -10.45
CA TYR A 91 0.93 6.84 -9.11
C TYR A 91 1.81 6.35 -7.94
N GLY A 92 2.50 5.21 -8.06
CA GLY A 92 3.40 4.69 -7.03
C GLY A 92 2.74 4.14 -5.76
N ASN A 93 1.45 4.40 -5.54
CA ASN A 93 0.68 3.93 -4.38
C ASN A 93 0.51 2.41 -4.32
N MET A 94 0.62 1.73 -5.46
CA MET A 94 0.45 0.29 -5.58
C MET A 94 1.57 -0.25 -6.47
N VAL A 95 2.37 -1.18 -5.92
CA VAL A 95 3.49 -1.79 -6.63
C VAL A 95 3.51 -3.30 -6.42
N PRO A 96 3.84 -4.10 -7.46
CA PRO A 96 3.97 -5.54 -7.33
C PRO A 96 5.15 -5.86 -6.42
N LYS A 97 4.90 -6.69 -5.41
CA LYS A 97 5.94 -7.11 -4.46
C LYS A 97 6.63 -8.39 -4.94
N THR A 98 5.95 -9.22 -5.75
CA THR A 98 6.53 -10.48 -6.24
C THR A 98 7.50 -10.25 -7.41
N ALA A 99 8.50 -11.12 -7.54
CA ALA A 99 9.45 -11.06 -8.66
C ALA A 99 8.74 -11.26 -10.02
N TYR A 100 7.79 -12.20 -10.08
CA TYR A 100 6.98 -12.45 -11.27
C TYR A 100 6.08 -11.27 -11.64
N GLY A 101 5.46 -10.61 -10.64
CA GLY A 101 4.65 -9.41 -10.86
C GLY A 101 5.48 -8.25 -11.42
N LYS A 102 6.69 -8.04 -10.89
CA LYS A 102 7.62 -7.03 -11.41
C LYS A 102 8.01 -7.31 -12.86
N LEU A 103 8.39 -8.55 -13.18
CA LEU A 103 8.75 -8.93 -14.55
C LEU A 103 7.57 -8.75 -15.52
N ALA A 104 6.37 -9.17 -15.11
CA ALA A 104 5.15 -8.99 -15.89
C ALA A 104 4.86 -7.50 -16.16
N THR A 105 5.04 -6.63 -15.16
CA THR A 105 4.89 -5.17 -15.34
C THR A 105 5.91 -4.61 -16.33
N VAL A 106 7.17 -5.06 -16.30
CA VAL A 106 8.21 -4.58 -17.25
C VAL A 106 7.85 -4.97 -18.69
N ILE A 107 7.47 -6.23 -18.91
CA ILE A 107 7.05 -6.70 -20.24
C ILE A 107 5.79 -5.94 -20.70
N TYR A 108 4.83 -5.75 -19.80
CA TYR A 108 3.61 -5.00 -20.10
C TYR A 108 3.91 -3.54 -20.47
N ALA A 109 4.81 -2.87 -19.76
CA ALA A 109 5.22 -1.50 -20.08
C ALA A 109 5.93 -1.41 -21.43
N LEU A 110 6.82 -2.37 -21.75
CA LEU A 110 7.61 -2.38 -22.98
C LEU A 110 6.74 -2.36 -24.25
N PHE A 111 5.67 -3.15 -24.27
CA PHE A 111 4.75 -3.22 -25.41
C PHE A 111 3.55 -2.28 -25.27
N GLY A 112 3.07 -2.06 -24.05
CA GLY A 112 1.88 -1.26 -23.78
C GLY A 112 2.08 0.22 -24.03
N ILE A 113 3.25 0.78 -23.70
CA ILE A 113 3.56 2.20 -23.93
C ILE A 113 3.55 2.55 -25.43
N PRO A 114 4.30 1.86 -26.31
CA PRO A 114 4.26 2.16 -27.76
C PRO A 114 2.86 2.04 -28.35
N LEU A 115 2.12 0.99 -27.99
CA LEU A 115 0.74 0.78 -28.44
C LEU A 115 -0.19 1.91 -27.98
N TYR A 116 -0.05 2.33 -26.72
CA TYR A 116 -0.86 3.41 -26.15
C TYR A 116 -0.60 4.74 -26.85
N ILE A 117 0.66 5.07 -27.17
CA ILE A 117 1.00 6.28 -27.93
C ILE A 117 0.30 6.28 -29.28
N LEU A 118 0.39 5.19 -30.05
CA LEU A 118 -0.27 5.07 -31.36
C LEU A 118 -1.79 5.23 -31.25
N TYR A 119 -2.39 4.59 -30.26
CA TYR A 119 -3.83 4.72 -29.99
C TYR A 119 -4.21 6.16 -29.62
N PHE A 120 -3.44 6.79 -28.73
CA PHE A 120 -3.72 8.15 -28.25
C PHE A 120 -3.63 9.18 -29.38
N LEU A 121 -2.69 9.03 -30.32
CA LEU A 121 -2.59 9.87 -31.52
C LEU A 121 -3.86 9.78 -32.37
N ASN A 122 -4.32 8.57 -32.68
CA ASN A 122 -5.54 8.36 -33.47
C ASN A 122 -6.78 8.94 -32.79
N VAL A 123 -6.88 8.80 -31.46
CA VAL A 123 -7.97 9.41 -30.68
C VAL A 123 -7.88 10.93 -30.71
N GLY A 124 -6.67 11.49 -30.64
CA GLY A 124 -6.44 12.93 -30.77
C GLY A 124 -6.92 13.49 -32.11
N ASP A 125 -6.64 12.79 -33.21
CA ASP A 125 -7.09 13.18 -34.55
C ASP A 125 -8.62 13.15 -34.68
N ALA A 126 -9.25 12.08 -34.19
CA ALA A 126 -10.71 11.96 -34.18
C ALA A 126 -11.38 13.05 -33.34
N LEU A 127 -10.81 13.40 -32.18
CA LEU A 127 -11.28 14.50 -31.36
C LEU A 127 -11.13 15.85 -32.08
N ALA A 128 -9.99 16.08 -32.75
CA ALA A 128 -9.76 17.30 -33.52
C ALA A 128 -10.73 17.45 -34.71
N GLU A 129 -11.11 16.35 -35.37
CA GLU A 129 -12.18 16.34 -36.37
C GLU A 129 -13.54 16.65 -35.75
N GLY A 130 -13.86 16.05 -34.60
CA GLY A 130 -15.09 16.34 -33.85
C GLY A 130 -15.19 17.83 -33.48
N PHE A 131 -14.12 18.43 -32.97
CA PHE A 131 -14.10 19.86 -32.67
C PHE A 131 -14.25 20.73 -33.92
N ARG A 132 -13.58 20.39 -35.03
CA ARG A 132 -13.73 21.10 -36.30
C ARG A 132 -15.15 21.02 -36.85
N TRP A 133 -15.85 19.92 -36.62
CA TRP A 133 -17.25 19.76 -37.02
C TRP A 133 -18.20 20.60 -36.14
N ILE A 134 -17.96 20.66 -34.82
CA ILE A 134 -18.79 21.42 -33.87
C ILE A 134 -18.60 22.93 -34.03
N TYR A 135 -17.40 23.40 -34.39
CA TYR A 135 -17.07 24.83 -34.49
C TYR A 135 -17.33 25.45 -35.87
N ARG A 136 -17.77 24.65 -36.84
CA ARG A 136 -18.20 25.10 -38.16
C ARG A 136 -19.69 25.40 -38.18
#